data_AF-A0A5N9CYY9-F1
#
_entry.id   AF-A0A5N9CYY9-F1
#
_cell.length_a   1.000
_cell.length_b   1.000
_cell.length_c   1.000
_cell.angle_alpha   90.00
_cell.angle_beta   90.00
_cell.angle_gamma   90.00
#
_symmetry.space_group_name_H-M   'P 1'
#
loop_
_entity.id
_entity.type
_entity.pdbx_description
1 polymer ?
#
loop_
_entity_poly.entity_id
_entity_poly.type
_entity_poly.pdbx_seq_one_letter_code
_entity_poly.pdbx_strand_id
1 'polypeptide(L)' 'MGYSRELGGRVYEFGVSDKLIMNALVMYDRETRTLWSQFFSQAVMGELAGTELEIVPLTLTTWEKWKEVHPDTVAL' A
#
# COMPACT_ATOMS: atom_id res chain seq x y z
N MET A 1 4.45 -0.69 5.56
CA MET A 1 4.23 -1.76 4.55
C MET A 1 3.94 -1.10 3.23
N GLY A 2 4.39 -1.67 2.11
CA GLY A 2 4.06 -1.22 0.77
C GLY A 2 3.17 -2.25 0.11
N TYR A 3 2.18 -1.80 -0.67
CA TYR A 3 1.29 -2.68 -1.41
C TYR A 3 1.26 -2.27 -2.87
N SER A 4 1.05 -3.23 -3.76
CA SER A 4 0.77 -2.94 -5.17
C SER A 4 -0.56 -2.20 -5.24
N ARG A 5 -0.59 -1.16 -6.08
CA ARG A 5 -1.85 -0.49 -6.43
C ARG A 5 -2.54 -1.11 -7.63
N GLU A 6 -1.92 -2.12 -8.24
CA GLU A 6 -2.47 -2.85 -9.37
C GLU A 6 -3.15 -4.13 -8.88
N LEU A 7 -4.42 -4.29 -9.20
CA LEU A 7 -5.23 -5.46 -8.87
C LEU A 7 -5.95 -5.91 -10.14
N GLY A 8 -5.70 -7.15 -10.56
CA GLY A 8 -6.33 -7.72 -11.75
C GLY A 8 -6.12 -6.92 -13.03
N GLY A 9 -4.93 -6.30 -13.19
CA GLY A 9 -4.60 -5.46 -14.36
C GLY A 9 -5.21 -4.06 -14.36
N ARG A 10 -5.82 -3.64 -13.24
CA ARG A 10 -6.34 -2.27 -13.04
C ARG A 10 -5.58 -1.57 -11.93
N VAL A 11 -5.33 -0.28 -12.10
CA VAL A 11 -4.62 0.55 -11.14
C VAL A 11 -5.63 1.33 -10.31
N TYR A 12 -5.61 1.13 -9.00
CA TYR A 12 -6.48 1.80 -8.04
C TYR A 12 -5.76 2.97 -7.35
N GLU A 13 -6.51 4.02 -7.03
CA GLU A 13 -6.04 5.09 -6.15
C GLU A 13 -6.60 4.91 -4.75
N PHE A 14 -5.71 4.82 -3.75
CA PHE A 14 -6.07 4.66 -2.35
C PHE A 14 -6.03 6.00 -1.60
N GLY A 15 -6.99 6.19 -0.70
CA GLY A 15 -7.05 7.30 0.25
C GLY A 15 -7.27 6.82 1.69
N VAL A 16 -7.35 7.79 2.61
CA VAL A 16 -7.64 7.53 4.03
C VAL A 16 -9.14 7.62 4.28
N SER A 17 -9.73 6.59 4.89
CA SER A 17 -11.19 6.47 5.02
C SER A 17 -11.81 7.13 6.27
N ASP A 18 -10.99 7.75 7.12
CA ASP A 18 -11.33 8.20 8.48
C ASP A 18 -11.83 7.10 9.42
N LYS A 19 -11.57 5.83 9.08
CA LYS A 19 -11.94 4.65 9.88
C LYS A 19 -10.71 3.96 10.43
N LEU A 20 -10.93 3.30 11.57
CA LEU A 20 -9.92 2.50 12.25
C LEU A 20 -10.42 1.07 12.46
N ILE A 21 -9.52 0.11 12.30
CA ILE A 21 -9.69 -1.27 12.76
C ILE A 21 -8.51 -1.56 13.69
N MET A 22 -8.78 -1.95 14.94
CA MET A 22 -7.72 -2.22 15.94
C MET A 22 -6.72 -1.05 16.06
N ASN A 23 -7.22 0.19 16.05
CA ASN A 23 -6.43 1.43 16.06
C ASN A 23 -5.50 1.63 14.84
N ALA A 24 -5.63 0.82 13.78
CA ALA A 24 -4.92 0.98 12.52
C ALA A 24 -5.81 1.65 11.45
N LEU A 25 -5.21 2.50 10.62
CA LEU A 25 -5.89 3.18 9.52
C LEU A 25 -6.47 2.16 8.52
N VAL A 26 -7.69 2.46 8.07
CA VAL A 26 -8.33 1.75 6.97
C VAL A 26 -8.24 2.63 5.73
N MET A 27 -7.70 2.07 4.65
CA MET A 27 -7.66 2.75 3.35
C MET A 27 -9.00 2.56 2.64
N TYR A 28 -9.31 3.42 1.67
CA TYR A 28 -10.36 3.14 0.69
C TYR A 28 -9.82 3.35 -0.72
N ASP A 29 -10.30 2.60 -1.71
CA ASP A 29 -10.05 2.95 -3.11
C ASP A 29 -11.12 3.92 -3.62
N ARG A 30 -10.73 4.88 -4.45
CA ARG A 30 -11.64 5.95 -4.91
C ARG A 30 -12.69 5.48 -5.90
N GLU A 31 -12.44 4.40 -6.63
CA GLU A 31 -13.31 3.91 -7.70
C GLU A 31 -14.52 3.16 -7.16
N THR A 32 -14.30 2.15 -6.33
CA THR A 32 -15.35 1.26 -5.80
C THR A 32 -15.73 1.61 -4.37
N ARG A 33 -14.99 2.50 -3.71
CA ARG A 33 -15.16 2.86 -2.30
C ARG A 33 -14.94 1.66 -1.36
N THR A 34 -14.29 0.59 -1.82
CA THR A 34 -13.97 -0.57 -0.99
C THR A 34 -12.99 -0.14 0.10
N LEU A 35 -13.19 -0.68 1.30
CA LEU A 35 -12.35 -0.47 2.47
C LEU A 35 -11.32 -1.58 2.59
N TRP A 36 -10.07 -1.17 2.84
CA TRP A 36 -8.90 -2.04 2.83
C TRP A 36 -8.17 -1.94 4.17
N SER A 37 -7.97 -3.09 4.82
CA SER A 37 -7.20 -3.17 6.06
C SER A 37 -5.74 -3.45 5.74
N GLN A 38 -4.86 -2.54 6.19
CA GLN A 38 -3.41 -2.77 6.14
C GLN A 38 -3.00 -3.91 7.09
N PHE A 39 -3.65 -4.00 8.25
CA PHE A 39 -3.33 -5.05 9.23
C PHE A 39 -3.56 -6.46 8.67
N PHE A 40 -4.69 -6.67 7.97
CA PHE A 40 -5.01 -7.95 7.36
C PHE A 40 -4.52 -8.09 5.91
N SER A 41 -3.97 -7.03 5.32
CA SER A 41 -3.58 -6.98 3.90
C SER A 41 -4.70 -7.42 2.95
N GLN A 42 -5.94 -6.99 3.20
CA GLN A 42 -7.10 -7.38 2.39
C GLN A 42 -8.22 -6.32 2.39
N ALA A 43 -9.08 -6.39 1.38
CA ALA A 43 -10.37 -5.71 1.35
C ALA A 43 -11.30 -6.33 2.39
N VAL A 44 -11.81 -5.50 3.30
CA VAL A 44 -12.66 -5.95 4.42
C VAL A 44 -14.14 -5.61 4.24
N MET A 45 -14.47 -4.65 3.36
CA MET A 45 -15.85 -4.23 3.10
C MET A 45 -15.95 -3.47 1.79
N GLY A 46 -16.92 -3.80 0.93
CA GLY A 46 -17.15 -3.14 -0.35
C GLY A 46 -17.21 -4.14 -1.50
N GLU A 47 -17.19 -3.63 -2.73
CA GLU A 47 -17.29 -4.44 -3.96
C GLU A 47 -16.18 -5.49 -4.05
N LEU A 48 -14.97 -5.14 -3.61
CA LEU A 48 -13.79 -6.00 -3.72
C LEU A 48 -13.50 -6.80 -2.44
N ALA A 49 -14.46 -6.90 -1.50
CA ALA A 49 -14.27 -7.59 -0.22
C ALA A 49 -13.73 -9.04 -0.38
N GLY A 50 -12.76 -9.40 0.46
CA GLY A 50 -12.05 -10.69 0.39
C GLY A 50 -10.85 -10.71 -0.56
N THR A 51 -10.64 -9.65 -1.35
CA THR A 51 -9.44 -9.52 -2.19
C THR A 51 -8.21 -9.23 -1.33
N GLU A 52 -7.13 -9.97 -1.54
CA GLU A 52 -5.84 -9.76 -0.88
C GLU A 52 -5.02 -8.67 -1.59
N LEU A 53 -4.27 -7.89 -0.82
CA LEU A 53 -3.30 -6.91 -1.32
C LEU A 53 -1.93 -7.58 -1.50
N GLU A 54 -1.34 -7.41 -2.68
CA GLU A 54 0.04 -7.84 -2.92
C GLU A 54 1.02 -6.93 -2.15
N ILE A 55 1.88 -7.51 -1.32
CA ILE A 55 2.92 -6.79 -0.58
C ILE A 55 4.11 -6.53 -1.48
N VAL A 56 4.53 -5.28 -1.56
CA VAL A 56 5.74 -4.88 -2.32
C VAL A 56 6.94 -4.87 -1.38
N PRO A 57 8.08 -5.49 -1.75
CA PRO A 57 9.31 -5.42 -0.98
C PRO A 57 9.77 -3.97 -0.81
N LEU A 58 10.12 -3.61 0.42
CA LEU A 58 10.63 -2.28 0.76
C LEU A 58 11.96 -2.42 1.51
N THR A 59 12.90 -1.54 1.20
CA THR A 59 14.14 -1.38 1.97
C THR A 59 14.07 -0.10 2.78
N LEU A 60 13.99 -0.23 4.11
CA LEU A 60 14.17 0.91 5.02
C LEU A 60 15.67 1.08 5.29
N THR A 61 16.24 2.19 4.83
CA THR A 61 17.68 2.45 4.96
C THR A 61 17.96 3.96 5.04
N THR A 62 19.20 4.32 5.36
CA THR A 62 19.68 5.71 5.31
C THR A 62 20.17 6.06 3.92
N TRP A 63 20.24 7.36 3.61
CA TRP A 63 20.81 7.82 2.34
C TRP A 63 22.27 7.40 2.16
N GLU A 64 23.08 7.54 3.21
CA GLU A 64 24.47 7.09 3.22
C GLU A 64 24.57 5.60 2.83
N LYS A 65 23.80 4.75 3.51
CA LYS A 65 23.82 3.31 3.24
C LYS A 65 23.30 2.97 1.85
N TRP A 66 22.27 3.68 1.37
CA TRP A 66 21.78 3.54 0.00
C TRP A 66 22.88 3.82 -1.02
N LYS A 67 23.63 4.92 -0.86
CA LYS A 67 24.71 5.31 -1.77
C LYS A 67 25.92 4.38 -1.75
N GLU A 68 26.22 3.75 -0.61
CA GLU A 68 27.24 2.68 -0.56
C GLU A 68 26.87 1.49 -1.45
N VAL A 69 25.60 1.07 -1.43
CA VAL A 69 25.11 -0.09 -2.19
C VAL A 69 24.78 0.28 -3.64
N HIS A 70 24.38 1.52 -3.89
CA HIS A 70 24.01 2.06 -5.20
C HIS A 70 24.86 3.31 -5.55
N PRO A 71 26.15 3.12 -5.86
CA PRO A 71 27.09 4.23 -6.06
C PRO A 71 26.74 5.10 -7.28
N ASP A 72 25.99 4.58 -8.25
CA ASP A 72 25.59 5.31 -9.45
C ASP A 72 24.27 6.09 -9.29
N THR A 73 23.55 5.98 -8.17
CA THR A 73 22.33 6.77 -7.94
C THR A 73 22.63 8.27 -7.98
N VAL A 74 21.92 9.01 -8.83
CA VAL A 74 21.98 10.48 -8.90
C VAL A 74 20.79 11.06 -8.13
N ALA A 75 21.05 11.98 -7.20
CA ALA A 75 20.04 12.82 -6.58
C ALA A 75 20.10 14.22 -7.24
N LEU A 76 18.98 14.67 -7.82
CA LEU A 76 18.85 15.95 -8.55
C LEU A 76 18.10 16.99 -7.72
#